data_AF-A0A536A6H7-F1
#
_entry.id   AF-A0A536A6H7-F1
#
_cell.length_a   1.000
_cell.length_b   1.000
_cell.length_c   1.000
_cell.angle_alpha   90.00
_cell.angle_beta   90.00
_cell.angle_gamma   90.00
#
_symmetry.space_group_name_H-M   'P 1'
#
loop_
_entity.id
_entity.type
_entity.pdbx_description
1 polymer ?
#
loop_
_entity_poly.entity_id
_entity_poly.type
_entity_poly.pdbx_seq_one_letter_code
_entity_poly.pdbx_strand_id
1 'polypeptide(L)'
;MKIEHKRWQCGSWEPPVSGKLTAAQLVLLFGCPSLLKERYLLQEIQRAYPKAHLLGCSTAGEISGTQVLDESLVATAIQFEHTALHGVRIKLKKGMSDFQAGELLAQE
;
A
#
# COMPACT_ATOMS: atom_id res chain seq x y z
N MET A 1 14.46 -2.20 12.04
CA MET A 1 13.26 -1.94 11.20
C MET A 1 12.06 -2.62 11.86
N LYS A 2 10.90 -1.95 11.90
CA LYS A 2 9.65 -2.52 12.45
C LYS A 2 8.59 -2.65 11.36
N ILE A 3 7.81 -3.72 11.43
CA ILE A 3 6.77 -4.03 10.45
C ILE A 3 5.48 -4.40 11.17
N GLU A 4 4.35 -3.97 10.62
CA GLU A 4 3.02 -4.40 11.03
C GLU A 4 2.21 -4.81 9.81
N HIS A 5 1.62 -6.00 9.85
CA HIS A 5 0.73 -6.51 8.81
C HIS A 5 -0.72 -6.40 9.25
N LYS A 6 -1.59 -6.01 8.31
CA LYS A 6 -3.04 -6.01 8.43
C LYS A 6 -3.62 -6.69 7.20
N ARG A 7 -4.67 -7.46 7.39
CA ARG A 7 -5.43 -8.07 6.30
C ARG A 7 -6.90 -7.70 6.45
N TRP A 8 -7.47 -7.12 5.42
CA TRP A 8 -8.91 -7.01 5.29
C TRP A 8 -9.44 -8.31 4.70
N GLN A 9 -10.36 -8.96 5.40
CA GLN A 9 -11.11 -10.11 4.91
C GLN A 9 -12.45 -10.16 5.63
N CYS A 10 -13.49 -10.67 4.96
CA CYS A 10 -14.82 -10.83 5.56
C CYS A 10 -15.39 -9.54 6.19
N GLY A 11 -15.07 -8.38 5.62
CA GLY A 11 -15.60 -7.09 6.08
C GLY A 11 -14.88 -6.46 7.28
N SER A 12 -13.70 -6.95 7.67
CA SER A 12 -12.94 -6.37 8.78
C SER A 12 -11.42 -6.50 8.61
N TRP A 13 -10.67 -5.66 9.32
CA TRP A 13 -9.22 -5.74 9.41
C TRP A 13 -8.76 -6.69 10.53
N GLU A 14 -7.85 -7.58 10.18
CA GLU A 14 -7.22 -8.54 11.07
C GLU A 14 -5.69 -8.41 11.01
N PRO A 15 -5.02 -8.10 12.13
CA PRO A 15 -5.60 -7.53 13.35
C PRO A 15 -6.26 -6.17 13.08
N PRO A 16 -7.13 -5.65 13.97
CA PRO A 16 -7.75 -4.34 13.79
C PRO A 16 -6.71 -3.25 13.53
N VAL A 17 -7.08 -2.25 12.72
CA VAL A 17 -6.22 -1.10 12.40
C VAL A 17 -6.11 -0.19 13.62
N SER A 18 -5.37 -0.67 14.61
CA SER A 18 -4.83 0.14 15.70
C SER A 18 -3.47 0.59 15.21
N GLY A 19 -3.28 1.90 15.04
CA GLY A 19 -2.01 2.50 14.58
C GLY A 19 -0.88 2.34 15.59
N LYS A 20 -0.57 1.12 16.05
CA LYS A 20 0.51 0.88 17.03
C LYS A 20 1.86 1.34 16.47
N LEU A 21 2.01 1.27 15.16
CA LEU A 21 3.15 1.80 14.42
C LEU A 21 2.86 3.17 13.78
N THR A 22 2.37 4.16 14.55
CA THR A 22 2.03 5.52 14.06
C THR A 22 3.18 6.25 13.34
N ALA A 23 4.43 5.85 13.62
CA ALA A 23 5.63 6.40 12.99
C ALA A 23 6.04 5.66 11.70
N ALA A 24 5.26 4.70 11.22
CA ALA A 24 5.47 4.09 9.91
C ALA A 24 5.54 5.15 8.81
N GLN A 25 6.53 5.04 7.93
CA GLN A 25 6.75 5.98 6.82
C GLN A 25 6.29 5.41 5.48
N LEU A 26 6.00 4.11 5.41
CA LEU A 26 5.53 3.42 4.21
C LEU A 26 4.45 2.42 4.59
N VAL A 27 3.38 2.37 3.82
CA VAL A 27 2.43 1.26 3.81
C VAL A 27 2.37 0.69 2.41
N LEU A 28 2.68 -0.59 2.29
CA LEU A 28 2.48 -1.37 1.07
C LEU A 28 1.08 -1.98 1.07
N LEU A 29 0.25 -1.66 0.07
CA LEU A 29 -1.09 -2.23 -0.12
C LEU A 29 -1.17 -3.12 -1.34
N PHE A 30 -1.56 -4.38 -1.14
CA PHE A 30 -1.78 -5.35 -2.21
C PHE A 30 -3.10 -6.08 -1.98
N GLY A 31 -3.93 -6.20 -2.99
CA GLY A 31 -5.24 -6.87 -2.88
C GLY A 31 -6.03 -6.83 -4.17
N CYS A 32 -7.25 -7.34 -4.14
CA CYS A 32 -8.12 -7.33 -5.30
C CYS A 32 -8.49 -5.89 -5.76
N PRO A 33 -8.72 -5.70 -7.07
CA PRO A 33 -9.10 -4.41 -7.62
C PRO A 33 -10.41 -3.84 -7.06
N SER A 34 -11.37 -4.67 -6.63
CA SER A 34 -12.63 -4.25 -6.03
C SER A 34 -12.37 -3.50 -4.72
N LEU A 35 -11.68 -4.15 -3.77
CA LEU A 35 -11.35 -3.55 -2.48
C LEU A 35 -10.39 -2.35 -2.59
N LEU A 36 -9.43 -2.37 -3.52
CA LEU A 36 -8.54 -1.21 -3.73
C LEU A 36 -9.27 0.05 -4.25
N LYS A 37 -10.45 -0.11 -4.86
CA LYS A 37 -11.31 1.02 -5.27
C LYS A 37 -12.15 1.55 -4.12
N GLU A 38 -12.30 0.79 -3.04
CA GLU A 38 -13.05 1.20 -1.86
C GLU A 38 -12.29 2.27 -1.08
N ARG A 39 -12.68 3.53 -1.29
CA ARG A 39 -12.00 4.70 -0.69
C ARG A 39 -11.98 4.66 0.83
N TYR A 40 -12.98 4.04 1.46
CA TYR A 40 -13.06 3.99 2.92
C TYR A 40 -11.93 3.12 3.51
N LEU A 41 -11.56 2.00 2.86
CA LEU A 41 -10.45 1.15 3.30
C LEU A 41 -9.12 1.88 3.25
N LEU A 42 -8.87 2.62 2.17
CA LEU A 42 -7.66 3.45 2.05
C LEU A 42 -7.63 4.56 3.10
N GLN A 43 -8.78 5.16 3.41
CA GLN A 43 -8.87 6.18 4.46
C GLN A 43 -8.63 5.63 5.86
N GLU A 44 -9.09 4.41 6.17
CA GLU A 44 -8.82 3.76 7.45
C GLU A 44 -7.32 3.53 7.66
N ILE A 45 -6.63 3.03 6.64
CA ILE A 45 -5.17 2.87 6.67
C ILE A 45 -4.47 4.23 6.80
N GLN A 46 -4.86 5.23 6.02
CA GLN A 46 -4.25 6.56 6.09
C GLN A 46 -4.44 7.20 7.47
N ARG A 47 -5.58 6.98 8.13
CA ARG A 47 -5.83 7.46 9.49
C ARG A 47 -4.95 6.76 10.52
N ALA A 48 -4.71 5.46 10.36
CA ALA A 48 -3.87 4.70 11.27
C ALA A 48 -2.37 4.97 11.10
N TYR A 49 -1.93 5.27 9.88
CA TYR A 49 -0.54 5.56 9.53
C TYR A 49 -0.43 6.92 8.82
N PRO A 50 -0.68 8.04 9.54
CA PRO A 50 -0.83 9.37 8.93
C PRO A 50 0.45 9.90 8.26
N LYS A 51 1.62 9.38 8.66
CA LYS A 51 2.92 9.78 8.11
C LYS A 51 3.37 8.91 6.94
N ALA A 52 2.63 7.86 6.63
CA ALA A 52 3.08 6.88 5.66
C ALA A 52 2.72 7.29 4.23
N HIS A 53 3.66 7.05 3.31
CA HIS A 53 3.35 6.94 1.89
C HIS A 53 2.58 5.64 1.65
N LEU A 54 1.44 5.72 0.98
CA LEU A 54 0.71 4.54 0.52
C LEU A 54 1.18 4.20 -0.90
N LEU A 55 1.77 3.01 -1.05
CA LEU A 55 2.21 2.46 -2.32
C LEU A 55 1.60 1.07 -2.48
N GLY A 56 1.19 0.71 -3.69
CA GLY A 56 0.54 -0.57 -3.89
C GLY A 56 0.11 -0.81 -5.31
N CYS A 57 -0.37 -2.02 -5.57
CA CYS A 57 -1.02 -2.38 -6.81
C CYS A 57 -2.04 -3.50 -6.56
N SER A 58 -2.96 -3.64 -7.51
CA SER A 58 -3.79 -4.85 -7.54
C SER A 58 -2.94 -6.05 -7.91
N THR A 59 -3.21 -7.18 -7.29
CA THR A 59 -2.62 -8.45 -7.71
C THR A 59 -3.52 -9.11 -8.76
N ALA A 60 -2.96 -9.94 -9.65
CA ALA A 60 -3.72 -10.70 -10.67
C ALA A 60 -4.45 -11.92 -10.07
N GLY A 61 -4.88 -11.83 -8.81
CA GLY A 61 -5.10 -12.93 -7.88
C GLY A 61 -4.17 -12.77 -6.68
N GLU A 62 -4.68 -12.90 -5.46
CA GLU A 62 -3.92 -12.63 -4.24
C GLU A 62 -3.16 -13.89 -3.83
N ILE A 63 -1.83 -13.87 -3.89
CA ILE A 63 -1.02 -14.97 -3.37
C ILE A 63 -0.61 -14.60 -1.94
N SER A 64 -1.26 -15.21 -0.95
CA SER A 64 -0.89 -15.12 0.47
C SER A 64 -0.37 -16.48 0.93
N GLY A 65 0.95 -16.68 0.88
CA GLY A 65 1.56 -17.99 1.16
C GLY A 65 1.33 -18.98 0.01
N THR A 66 0.69 -20.11 0.28
CA THR A 66 0.31 -21.13 -0.73
C THR A 66 -1.14 -21.03 -1.20
N GLN A 67 -1.88 -20.02 -0.74
CA GLN A 67 -3.30 -19.86 -1.02
C GLN A 67 -3.53 -18.71 -2.01
N VAL A 68 -4.38 -18.98 -3.00
CA VAL A 68 -5.05 -17.94 -3.78
C VAL A 68 -6.21 -17.47 -2.93
N LEU A 69 -6.13 -16.24 -2.41
CA LEU A 69 -7.23 -15.60 -1.72
C LEU A 69 -8.06 -14.82 -2.74
N ASP A 70 -9.37 -14.95 -2.63
CA ASP A 70 -10.33 -14.08 -3.31
C ASP A 70 -10.81 -13.03 -2.29
N GLU A 71 -10.93 -11.76 -2.73
CA GLU A 71 -11.51 -10.64 -1.98
C GLU A 71 -10.80 -10.24 -0.67
N SER A 72 -9.47 -10.08 -0.69
CA SER A 72 -8.71 -9.57 0.46
C SER A 72 -7.82 -8.37 0.13
N LEU A 73 -7.38 -7.66 1.17
CA LEU A 73 -6.44 -6.56 1.06
C LEU A 73 -5.40 -6.67 2.17
N VAL A 74 -4.13 -6.74 1.80
CA VAL A 74 -3.01 -6.77 2.75
C VAL A 74 -2.36 -5.39 2.79
N ALA A 75 -2.26 -4.82 3.98
CA ALA A 75 -1.52 -3.60 4.26
C ALA A 75 -0.31 -3.93 5.15
N THR A 76 0.89 -3.60 4.68
CA THR A 76 2.14 -3.79 5.41
C THR A 76 2.73 -2.42 5.74
N ALA A 77 2.58 -2.00 6.99
CA ALA A 77 3.17 -0.77 7.51
C ALA A 77 4.64 -1.03 7.90
N ILE A 78 5.53 -0.14 7.47
CA ILE A 78 6.98 -0.27 7.64
C ILE A 78 7.49 1.02 8.30
N GLN A 79 8.19 0.84 9.41
CA GLN A 79 8.95 1.89 10.08
C GLN A 79 10.45 1.57 9.97
N PHE A 80 11.15 2.39 9.19
CA PHE A 80 12.61 2.42 9.14
C PHE A 80 13.16 3.18 10.35
N GLU A 81 14.30 2.72 10.86
CA GLU A 81 14.97 3.34 12.03
C GLU A 81 15.86 4.51 11.63
N HIS A 82 16.54 4.39 10.49
CA HIS A 82 17.57 5.35 10.07
C HIS A 82 17.41 5.81 8.61
N THR A 83 16.31 5.43 7.95
CA THR A 83 16.07 5.75 6.54
C THR A 83 14.96 6.78 6.43
N ALA A 84 15.27 7.93 5.83
CA ALA A 84 14.25 8.88 5.38
C ALA A 84 13.68 8.40 4.04
N LEU A 85 12.36 8.49 3.88
CA LEU A 85 11.68 8.16 2.63
C LEU A 85 11.21 9.44 1.95
N HIS A 86 11.41 9.50 0.65
CA HIS A 86 10.80 10.49 -0.23
C HIS A 86 10.01 9.74 -1.30
N GLY A 87 8.72 10.07 -1.43
CA GLY A 87 7.80 9.41 -2.35
C GLY A 87 7.43 10.31 -3.52
N VAL A 88 7.80 9.91 -4.72
CA VAL A 88 7.46 10.57 -5.99
C VAL A 88 6.47 9.69 -6.75
N ARG A 89 5.49 10.31 -7.42
CA ARG A 89 4.56 9.59 -8.30
C ARG A 89 4.24 10.40 -9.54
N ILE A 90 4.06 9.69 -10.65
CA ILE A 90 3.55 10.26 -11.89
C ILE A 90 2.28 9.55 -12.32
N LYS A 91 1.43 10.27 -13.06
CA LYS A 91 0.24 9.68 -13.69
C LYS A 91 0.62 9.25 -15.10
N LEU A 92 0.60 7.94 -15.35
CA LEU A 92 0.81 7.40 -16.69
C LEU A 92 -0.29 7.90 -17.64
N LYS A 93 0.12 8.41 -18.80
CA LYS A 93 -0.76 8.88 -19.87
C LYS A 93 -0.74 7.90 -21.03
N LYS A 94 -1.84 7.79 -21.77
CA LYS A 94 -1.89 6.95 -22.98
C LYS A 94 -0.79 7.38 -23.96
N GLY A 95 0.01 6.42 -24.43
CA GLY A 95 1.11 6.66 -25.36
C GLY A 95 2.43 7.14 -24.74
N MET A 96 2.49 7.29 -23.41
CA MET A 96 3.75 7.51 -22.69
C MET A 96 4.55 6.21 -22.66
N SER A 97 5.85 6.27 -22.98
CA SER A 97 6.75 5.12 -22.83
C SER A 97 7.29 5.00 -21.41
N ASP A 98 7.71 3.79 -21.04
CA ASP A 98 8.34 3.50 -19.74
C ASP A 98 9.62 4.32 -19.53
N PHE A 99 10.36 4.61 -20.61
CA PHE A 99 11.54 5.46 -20.58
C PHE A 99 11.19 6.91 -20.19
N GLN A 100 10.17 7.49 -20.84
CA GLN A 100 9.69 8.84 -20.52
C GLN A 100 9.13 8.93 -19.09
N ALA A 101 8.43 7.89 -18.65
CA ALA A 101 7.97 7.78 -17.27
C ALA A 101 9.16 7.79 -16.28
N GLY A 102 10.24 7.07 -16.59
CA GLY A 102 11.47 7.08 -15.82
C GLY A 102 12.18 8.44 -15.78
N GLU A 103 12.27 9.15 -16.91
CA GLU A 103 12.85 10.50 -16.96
C GLU A 103 12.11 11.48 -16.06
N LEU A 104 10.78 11.45 -16.06
CA LEU A 104 9.98 12.32 -15.19
C LEU A 104 10.18 12.02 -13.71
N LEU A 105 10.32 10.74 -13.34
CA LEU A 105 10.59 10.35 -11.96
C LEU A 105 11.99 10.78 -11.49
N ALA A 106 12.98 10.83 -12.39
CA ALA A 106 14.35 11.19 -12.07
C ALA A 106 14.59 12.70 -11.90
N GLN A 107 13.60 13.54 -12.24
CA GLN A 107 13.69 15.00 -12.12
C GLN A 107 13.26 15.54 -10.74
N GLU A 108 12.82 14.67 -9.84
CA GLU A 108 12.26 15.01 -8.53
C GLU A 108 13.25 14.80 -7.38
#